data_AF-A0A7Z7LDH6-F1
#
_entry.id   AF-A0A7Z7LDH6-F1
#
_cell.length_a   1.000
_cell.length_b   1.000
_cell.length_c   1.000
_cell.angle_alpha   90.00
_cell.angle_beta   90.00
_cell.angle_gamma   90.00
#
_symmetry.space_group_name_H-M   'P 1'
#
loop_
_entity.id
_entity.type
_entity.pdbx_description
1 polymer ?
#
loop_
_entity_poly.entity_id
_entity_poly.type
_entity_poly.pdbx_seq_one_letter_code
_entity_poly.pdbx_strand_id
1 'polypeptide(L)'
;MRLNKNLFERKLGLFFMVLWFAVMFFYITWDGWLYEWRDCGYDGPNQHFDLDMSDMDYEYTASGEKIYHSTNNLHNLIYLCYFVFFFGWLGLLFDIEWAKQWTMATTGISVVAALSTLRLSDHVYILQIVYDVVHLSGIIMGCYLFWKYNLKIRRAIHAVLFTWAVYLSSHLIFTPWPYWENQGKAYFSINQINDLPFFIFGLEYLLVVALLLGIDVAASLINPRLGNRFLKIAVPFGLYLSLCIILIALGLIIVPEIHINTCP
;
A
#
# COMPACT_ATOMS: atom_id res chain seq x y z
N MET A 1 -7.07 25.73 -0.45
CA MET A 1 -7.28 25.12 -1.79
C MET A 1 -8.71 25.36 -2.24
N ARG A 2 -8.96 25.55 -3.54
CA ARG A 2 -10.32 25.72 -4.07
C ARG A 2 -10.92 24.35 -4.41
N LEU A 3 -12.20 24.14 -4.12
CA LEU A 3 -12.92 22.91 -4.51
C LEU A 3 -13.03 22.78 -6.04
N ASN A 4 -13.01 21.55 -6.53
CA ASN A 4 -13.16 21.23 -7.94
C ASN A 4 -14.50 21.73 -8.48
N LYS A 5 -14.46 22.38 -9.66
CA LYS A 5 -15.65 22.89 -10.35
C LYS A 5 -16.50 21.76 -10.94
N ASN A 6 -15.89 20.63 -11.28
CA ASN A 6 -16.61 19.44 -11.74
C ASN A 6 -17.33 18.78 -10.56
N LEU A 7 -18.67 18.86 -10.55
CA LEU A 7 -19.49 18.37 -9.45
C LEU A 7 -19.33 16.87 -9.21
N PHE A 8 -19.17 16.08 -10.27
CA PHE A 8 -18.99 14.63 -10.16
C PHE A 8 -17.65 14.30 -9.48
N GLU A 9 -16.55 14.90 -9.94
CA GLU A 9 -15.23 14.70 -9.30
C GLU A 9 -15.22 15.18 -7.87
N ARG A 10 -15.87 16.31 -7.59
CA ARG A 10 -15.97 16.82 -6.22
C ARG A 10 -16.70 15.85 -5.30
N LYS A 11 -17.82 15.27 -5.76
CA LYS A 11 -18.58 14.27 -4.99
C LYS A 11 -17.79 12.96 -4.82
N LEU A 12 -17.12 12.50 -5.87
CA LEU A 12 -16.29 11.30 -5.85
C LEU A 12 -15.10 11.48 -4.89
N GLY A 13 -14.41 12.62 -4.97
CA GLY A 13 -13.33 12.98 -4.06
C GLY A 13 -13.81 13.12 -2.62
N LEU A 14 -14.99 13.69 -2.38
CA LEU A 14 -15.56 13.78 -1.03
C LEU A 14 -15.87 12.39 -0.44
N PHE A 15 -16.48 11.50 -1.23
CA PHE A 15 -16.77 10.13 -0.82
C PHE A 15 -15.48 9.40 -0.42
N PHE A 16 -14.47 9.43 -1.30
CA PHE A 16 -13.20 8.77 -1.04
C PHE A 16 -12.41 9.40 0.10
N MET A 17 -12.53 10.71 0.33
CA MET A 17 -11.95 11.38 1.50
C MET A 17 -12.58 10.86 2.80
N VAL A 18 -13.91 10.76 2.86
CA VAL A 18 -14.60 10.24 4.05
C VAL A 18 -14.21 8.79 4.30
N LEU A 19 -14.17 7.96 3.25
CA LEU A 19 -13.74 6.57 3.35
C LEU A 19 -12.27 6.45 3.81
N TRP A 20 -11.39 7.29 3.29
CA TRP A 20 -9.98 7.35 3.70
C TRP A 20 -9.85 7.69 5.20
N PHE A 21 -10.59 8.68 5.69
CA PHE A 21 -10.61 9.00 7.12
C PHE A 21 -11.21 7.88 7.96
N ALA A 22 -12.26 7.20 7.48
CA ALA A 22 -12.83 6.05 8.17
C ALA A 22 -11.82 4.90 8.32
N VAL A 23 -11.07 4.60 7.25
CA VAL A 23 -9.95 3.65 7.28
C VAL A 23 -8.85 4.14 8.24
N MET A 24 -8.51 5.42 8.22
CA MET A 24 -7.55 6.01 9.16
C MET A 24 -7.96 5.77 10.61
N PHE A 25 -9.21 6.09 10.94
CA PHE A 25 -9.75 5.91 12.29
C PHE A 25 -9.78 4.44 12.66
N PHE A 26 -10.17 3.55 11.75
CA PHE A 26 -10.11 2.12 11.95
C PHE A 26 -8.67 1.67 12.31
N TYR A 27 -7.68 2.01 11.48
CA TYR A 27 -6.27 1.66 11.74
C TYR A 27 -5.71 2.27 13.02
N ILE A 28 -6.25 3.40 13.49
CA ILE A 28 -5.81 4.05 14.73
C ILE A 28 -6.51 3.46 15.97
N THR A 29 -7.68 2.86 15.83
CA THR A 29 -8.54 2.47 16.98
C THR A 29 -8.77 0.97 17.11
N TRP A 30 -8.40 0.17 16.12
CA TRP A 30 -8.61 -1.28 16.12
C TRP A 30 -7.35 -2.04 16.53
N ASP A 31 -7.34 -2.48 17.79
CA ASP A 31 -6.30 -3.34 18.42
C ASP A 31 -6.59 -4.86 18.22
N GLY A 32 -7.71 -5.22 17.58
CA GLY A 32 -8.11 -6.62 17.33
C GLY A 32 -7.18 -7.41 16.40
N TRP A 33 -6.14 -6.77 15.87
CA TRP A 33 -5.17 -7.31 14.92
C TRP A 33 -4.37 -8.49 15.48
N LEU A 34 -3.84 -8.34 16.70
CA LEU A 34 -3.05 -9.36 17.39
C LEU A 34 -3.88 -10.64 17.61
N TYR A 35 -5.16 -10.47 17.92
CA TYR A 35 -6.08 -11.57 18.23
C TYR A 35 -6.51 -12.31 16.96
N GLU A 36 -6.90 -11.60 15.88
CA GLU A 36 -7.25 -12.22 14.60
C GLU A 36 -6.09 -13.06 14.03
N TRP A 37 -4.84 -12.62 14.19
CA TRP A 37 -3.67 -13.34 13.67
C TRP A 37 -3.22 -14.51 14.56
N ARG A 38 -3.25 -14.33 15.89
CA ARG A 38 -2.94 -15.40 16.85
C ARG A 38 -3.95 -16.53 16.81
N ASP A 39 -5.24 -16.20 16.78
CA ASP A 39 -6.31 -17.20 16.78
C ASP A 39 -6.36 -17.98 15.45
N CYS A 40 -5.76 -17.43 14.39
CA CYS A 40 -5.69 -18.03 13.06
C CYS A 40 -4.34 -18.65 12.70
N GLY A 41 -3.45 -18.83 13.68
CA GLY A 41 -2.20 -19.58 13.51
C GLY A 41 -1.18 -18.91 12.58
N TYR A 42 -1.15 -17.58 12.54
CA TYR A 42 -0.07 -16.87 11.88
C TYR A 42 1.20 -16.89 12.75
N ASP A 43 2.23 -17.62 12.32
CA ASP A 43 3.52 -17.77 13.02
C ASP A 43 4.52 -16.64 12.74
N GLY A 44 4.16 -15.67 11.89
CA GLY A 44 5.03 -14.54 11.61
C GLY A 44 4.98 -13.47 12.72
N PRO A 45 5.96 -12.55 12.73
CA PRO A 45 6.01 -11.43 13.68
C PRO A 45 4.76 -10.55 13.55
N ASN A 46 4.01 -10.42 14.65
CA ASN A 46 2.81 -9.59 14.71
C ASN A 46 3.13 -8.14 14.33
N GLN A 47 2.30 -7.53 13.50
CA GLN A 47 2.40 -6.12 13.11
C GLN A 47 1.13 -5.38 13.56
N HIS A 48 1.01 -5.19 14.87
CA HIS A 48 0.00 -4.33 15.49
C HIS A 48 0.19 -2.83 15.16
N PHE A 49 -0.87 -2.05 15.32
CA PHE A 49 -0.88 -0.60 15.15
C PHE A 49 -1.15 0.08 16.49
N ASP A 50 -0.11 0.52 17.20
CA ASP A 50 -0.29 1.44 18.34
C ASP A 50 0.18 2.86 17.97
N LEU A 51 -0.57 3.87 18.45
CA LEU A 51 -0.14 5.27 18.51
C LEU A 51 0.84 5.52 19.65
N ASP A 52 0.91 4.62 20.62
CA ASP A 52 1.89 4.65 21.68
C ASP A 52 3.26 4.26 21.11
N MET A 53 4.02 5.28 20.72
CA MET A 53 5.36 5.06 20.17
C MET A 53 6.36 4.48 21.18
N SER A 54 5.96 4.33 22.45
CA SER A 54 6.76 3.82 23.57
C SER A 54 6.39 2.38 23.99
N ASP A 55 5.34 1.78 23.45
CA ASP A 55 4.71 0.61 24.07
C ASP A 55 5.27 -0.75 23.64
N MET A 56 6.15 -0.82 22.64
CA MET A 56 6.53 -2.09 22.01
C MET A 56 6.97 -3.14 23.04
N ASP A 57 6.11 -4.14 23.25
CA ASP A 57 6.28 -5.22 24.22
C ASP A 57 6.31 -6.59 23.52
N TYR A 58 7.28 -7.42 23.90
CA TYR A 58 7.41 -8.79 23.40
C TYR A 58 8.30 -9.62 24.33
N GLU A 59 8.11 -10.93 24.31
CA GLU A 59 8.93 -11.91 25.02
C GLU A 59 9.65 -12.86 24.06
N TYR A 60 10.63 -13.58 24.59
CA TYR A 60 11.27 -14.70 23.90
C TYR A 60 10.81 -16.00 24.55
N THR A 61 10.42 -16.98 23.74
CA THR A 61 10.21 -18.34 24.21
C THR A 61 11.52 -18.99 24.61
N ALA A 62 11.44 -20.10 25.35
CA ALA A 62 12.62 -20.90 25.69
C ALA A 62 13.33 -21.49 24.46
N SER A 63 12.66 -21.58 23.31
CA SER A 63 13.23 -21.97 22.00
C SER A 63 13.86 -20.80 21.24
N GLY A 64 13.74 -19.56 21.72
CA GLY A 64 14.28 -18.36 21.08
C GLY A 64 13.35 -17.71 20.05
N GLU A 65 12.10 -18.19 19.91
CA GLU A 65 11.08 -17.53 19.10
C GLU A 65 10.58 -16.26 19.80
N LYS A 66 10.23 -15.24 19.02
CA LYS A 66 9.70 -13.97 19.52
C LYS A 66 8.18 -14.04 19.59
N ILE A 67 7.62 -13.71 20.74
CA ILE A 67 6.18 -13.54 20.94
C ILE A 67 5.91 -12.06 21.18
N TYR A 68 5.23 -11.40 20.25
CA TYR A 68 4.90 -9.98 20.34
C TYR A 68 3.59 -9.78 21.13
N HIS A 69 3.61 -8.86 22.09
CA HIS A 69 2.45 -8.45 22.89
C HIS A 69 1.86 -7.12 22.40
N SER A 70 2.71 -6.22 21.89
CA SER A 70 2.29 -5.02 21.16
C SER A 70 3.35 -4.60 20.14
N THR A 71 2.94 -3.85 19.11
CA THR A 71 3.91 -3.22 18.21
C THR A 71 3.53 -1.78 17.89
N ASN A 72 4.54 -0.92 17.95
CA ASN A 72 4.50 0.40 17.36
C ASN A 72 4.62 0.26 15.85
N ASN A 73 3.55 0.56 15.11
CA ASN A 73 3.62 0.57 13.66
C ASN A 73 2.61 1.59 13.12
N LEU A 74 3.10 2.78 12.79
CA LEU A 74 2.39 3.71 11.94
C LEU A 74 2.42 3.19 10.49
N HIS A 75 1.86 2.00 10.26
CA HIS A 75 1.89 1.29 8.97
C HIS A 75 1.33 2.19 7.84
N ASN A 76 0.40 3.10 8.13
CA ASN A 76 -0.08 4.12 7.18
C ASN A 76 1.03 5.00 6.57
N LEU A 77 2.15 5.18 7.27
CA LEU A 77 3.33 5.93 6.80
C LEU A 77 4.22 5.10 5.86
N ILE A 78 4.13 3.78 5.88
CA ILE A 78 4.86 2.89 4.95
C ILE A 78 3.94 2.27 3.88
N TYR A 79 2.63 2.27 4.12
CA TYR A 79 1.66 1.62 3.28
C TYR A 79 1.32 2.49 2.06
N LEU A 80 2.08 2.26 1.00
CA LEU A 80 2.01 3.05 -0.23
C LEU A 80 0.58 3.11 -0.82
N CYS A 81 -0.21 2.04 -0.70
CA CYS A 81 -1.61 2.01 -1.14
C CYS A 81 -2.47 3.07 -0.45
N TYR A 82 -2.20 3.35 0.82
CA TYR A 82 -2.86 4.42 1.58
C TYR A 82 -2.53 5.82 1.06
N PHE A 83 -1.30 6.02 0.57
CA PHE A 83 -0.88 7.25 -0.12
C PHE A 83 -1.48 7.39 -1.52
N VAL A 84 -1.57 6.29 -2.29
CA VAL A 84 -2.29 6.28 -3.57
C VAL A 84 -3.74 6.71 -3.36
N PHE A 85 -4.37 6.17 -2.31
CA PHE A 85 -5.71 6.53 -1.91
C PHE A 85 -5.80 8.04 -1.53
N PHE A 86 -4.88 8.51 -0.69
CA PHE A 86 -4.81 9.92 -0.28
C PHE A 86 -4.71 10.88 -1.48
N PHE A 87 -3.75 10.66 -2.38
CA PHE A 87 -3.56 11.52 -3.54
C PHE A 87 -4.74 11.50 -4.50
N GLY A 88 -5.43 10.36 -4.61
CA GLY A 88 -6.58 10.20 -5.49
C GLY A 88 -7.73 11.12 -5.09
N TRP A 89 -8.18 11.01 -3.84
CA TRP A 89 -9.28 11.85 -3.37
C TRP A 89 -8.90 13.32 -3.31
N LEU A 90 -7.66 13.64 -2.93
CA LEU A 90 -7.14 15.01 -2.85
C LEU A 90 -7.15 15.67 -4.24
N GLY A 91 -6.67 14.93 -5.26
CA GLY A 91 -6.68 15.35 -6.65
C GLY A 91 -8.09 15.61 -7.17
N LEU A 92 -9.03 14.70 -6.87
CA LEU A 92 -10.43 14.82 -7.29
C LEU A 92 -11.16 15.98 -6.60
N LEU A 93 -10.99 16.14 -5.28
CA LEU A 93 -11.73 17.11 -4.48
C LEU A 93 -11.31 18.56 -4.76
N PHE A 94 -10.01 18.80 -4.97
CA PHE A 94 -9.44 20.14 -5.12
C PHE A 94 -8.95 20.47 -6.53
N ASP A 95 -9.20 19.58 -7.50
CA ASP A 95 -8.73 19.71 -8.89
C ASP A 95 -7.21 19.87 -9.01
N ILE A 96 -6.47 19.08 -8.24
CA ILE A 96 -5.01 19.15 -8.16
C ILE A 96 -4.41 18.19 -9.18
N GLU A 97 -3.85 18.75 -10.25
CA GLU A 97 -3.29 17.97 -11.34
C GLU A 97 -2.20 17.00 -10.89
N TRP A 98 -1.24 17.45 -10.06
CA TRP A 98 -0.13 16.59 -9.65
C TRP A 98 -0.63 15.38 -8.85
N ALA A 99 -1.63 15.55 -7.98
CA ALA A 99 -2.18 14.48 -7.16
C ALA A 99 -2.95 13.46 -8.02
N LYS A 100 -3.72 13.93 -9.02
CA LYS A 100 -4.36 13.05 -10.03
C LYS A 100 -3.30 12.24 -10.79
N GLN A 101 -2.24 12.89 -11.24
CA GLN A 101 -1.17 12.23 -12.01
C GLN A 101 -0.36 11.25 -11.16
N TRP A 102 -0.10 11.57 -9.89
CA TRP A 102 0.58 10.68 -8.95
C TRP A 102 -0.25 9.43 -8.69
N THR A 103 -1.54 9.60 -8.44
CA THR A 103 -2.48 8.47 -8.27
C THR A 103 -2.44 7.54 -9.46
N MET A 104 -2.48 8.07 -10.70
CA MET A 104 -2.39 7.26 -11.91
C MET A 104 -1.07 6.48 -11.99
N ALA A 105 0.05 7.16 -11.75
CA ALA A 105 1.39 6.55 -11.81
C ALA A 105 1.59 5.43 -10.77
N THR A 106 1.02 5.59 -9.58
CA THR A 106 1.17 4.63 -8.48
C THR A 106 0.02 3.63 -8.37
N THR A 107 -1.01 3.70 -9.22
CA THR A 107 -2.16 2.76 -9.19
C THR A 107 -1.71 1.30 -9.31
N GLY A 108 -0.62 1.04 -10.04
CA GLY A 108 -0.04 -0.31 -10.15
C GLY A 108 0.32 -0.93 -8.80
N ILE A 109 0.69 -0.13 -7.80
CA ILE A 109 0.98 -0.61 -6.44
C ILE A 109 -0.29 -1.20 -5.82
N SER A 110 -1.42 -0.49 -5.91
CA SER A 110 -2.72 -0.99 -5.40
C SER A 110 -3.20 -2.23 -6.15
N VAL A 111 -2.95 -2.32 -7.46
CA VAL A 111 -3.30 -3.50 -8.27
C VAL A 111 -2.48 -4.72 -7.85
N VAL A 112 -1.15 -4.57 -7.78
CA VAL A 112 -0.26 -5.68 -7.40
C VAL A 112 -0.56 -6.13 -5.97
N ALA A 113 -0.77 -5.19 -5.04
CA ALA A 113 -1.08 -5.50 -3.64
C ALA A 113 -2.45 -6.19 -3.48
N ALA A 114 -3.46 -5.80 -4.25
CA ALA A 114 -4.73 -6.53 -4.28
C ALA A 114 -4.51 -7.97 -4.78
N LEU A 115 -3.82 -8.12 -5.93
CA LEU A 115 -3.61 -9.44 -6.53
C LEU A 115 -2.72 -10.37 -5.69
N SER A 116 -1.80 -9.82 -4.89
CA SER A 116 -0.98 -10.61 -3.96
C SER A 116 -1.72 -11.03 -2.70
N THR A 117 -2.86 -10.42 -2.39
CA THR A 117 -3.66 -10.70 -1.18
C THR A 117 -5.01 -11.38 -1.47
N LEU A 118 -5.39 -11.53 -2.74
CA LEU A 118 -6.69 -12.06 -3.21
C LEU A 118 -6.86 -13.59 -3.12
N ARG A 119 -6.20 -14.28 -2.17
CA ARG A 119 -6.61 -15.65 -1.84
C ARG A 119 -7.97 -15.56 -1.14
N LEU A 120 -9.05 -15.89 -1.86
CA LEU A 120 -10.46 -15.84 -1.41
C LEU A 120 -10.70 -16.47 -0.02
N SER A 121 -9.84 -17.41 0.35
CA SER A 121 -9.83 -18.14 1.60
C SER A 121 -9.37 -17.31 2.81
N ASP A 122 -8.70 -16.19 2.58
CA ASP A 122 -8.06 -15.33 3.59
C ASP A 122 -8.90 -14.06 3.90
N HIS A 123 -10.04 -13.87 3.21
CA HIS A 123 -10.93 -12.70 3.37
C HIS A 123 -11.96 -12.84 4.50
N VAL A 124 -11.65 -13.65 5.52
CA VAL A 124 -12.56 -13.89 6.66
C VAL A 124 -12.36 -12.84 7.77
N TYR A 125 -11.26 -12.08 7.72
CA TYR A 125 -10.84 -11.17 8.80
C TYR A 125 -11.15 -9.70 8.48
N ILE A 126 -11.52 -8.93 9.50
CA ILE A 126 -11.89 -7.51 9.35
C ILE A 126 -10.73 -6.71 8.76
N LEU A 127 -9.50 -7.02 9.15
CA LEU A 127 -8.33 -6.36 8.61
C LEU A 127 -8.20 -6.54 7.09
N GLN A 128 -8.32 -7.77 6.59
CA GLN A 128 -8.16 -8.04 5.15
C GLN A 128 -9.24 -7.27 4.37
N ILE A 129 -10.46 -7.19 4.90
CA ILE A 129 -11.52 -6.37 4.33
C ILE A 129 -11.10 -4.89 4.26
N VAL A 130 -10.49 -4.35 5.31
CA VAL A 130 -10.03 -2.95 5.33
C VAL A 130 -8.85 -2.74 4.35
N TYR A 131 -7.92 -3.68 4.24
CA TYR A 131 -6.87 -3.64 3.22
C TYR A 131 -7.45 -3.67 1.81
N ASP A 132 -8.41 -4.55 1.54
CA ASP A 132 -9.10 -4.62 0.25
C ASP A 132 -9.80 -3.30 -0.06
N VAL A 133 -10.45 -2.67 0.93
CA VAL A 133 -11.07 -1.35 0.76
C VAL A 133 -10.03 -0.31 0.34
N VAL A 134 -8.83 -0.31 0.91
CA VAL A 134 -7.75 0.62 0.51
C VAL A 134 -7.28 0.32 -0.91
N HIS A 135 -6.98 -0.95 -1.21
CA HIS A 135 -6.52 -1.38 -2.53
C HIS A 135 -7.53 -1.04 -3.63
N LEU A 136 -8.79 -1.45 -3.43
CA LEU A 136 -9.88 -1.24 -4.37
C LEU A 136 -10.19 0.25 -4.54
N SER A 137 -10.08 1.06 -3.49
CA SER A 137 -10.25 2.52 -3.61
C SER A 137 -9.18 3.15 -4.52
N GLY A 138 -7.91 2.77 -4.35
CA GLY A 138 -6.82 3.18 -5.24
C GLY A 138 -7.07 2.76 -6.69
N ILE A 139 -7.48 1.50 -6.89
CA ILE A 139 -7.83 0.93 -8.20
C ILE A 139 -8.98 1.69 -8.88
N ILE A 140 -10.09 1.91 -8.17
CA ILE A 140 -11.29 2.58 -8.73
C ILE A 140 -10.95 4.01 -9.14
N MET A 141 -10.21 4.74 -8.32
CA MET A 141 -9.77 6.10 -8.67
C MET A 141 -8.78 6.09 -9.84
N GLY A 142 -7.84 5.15 -9.86
CA GLY A 142 -6.93 4.93 -10.99
C GLY A 142 -7.69 4.71 -12.30
N CYS A 143 -8.66 3.79 -12.30
CA CYS A 143 -9.57 3.55 -13.43
C CYS A 143 -10.26 4.82 -13.89
N TYR A 144 -10.87 5.57 -12.97
CA TYR A 144 -11.53 6.84 -13.30
C TYR A 144 -10.57 7.85 -13.92
N LEU A 145 -9.36 7.97 -13.38
CA LEU A 145 -8.37 8.94 -13.85
C LEU A 145 -7.80 8.56 -15.21
N PHE A 146 -7.49 7.28 -15.46
CA PHE A 146 -7.08 6.79 -16.79
C PHE A 146 -8.19 6.90 -17.83
N TRP A 147 -9.45 6.72 -17.43
CA TRP A 147 -10.60 6.91 -18.31
C TRP A 147 -10.72 8.35 -18.83
N LYS A 148 -10.40 9.33 -17.98
CA LYS A 148 -10.62 10.75 -18.26
C LYS A 148 -9.38 11.53 -18.70
N TYR A 149 -8.22 11.14 -18.21
CA TYR A 149 -6.97 11.88 -18.36
C TYR A 149 -5.89 11.04 -19.03
N ASN A 150 -4.89 11.71 -19.61
CA ASN A 150 -3.68 11.06 -20.07
C ASN A 150 -2.58 11.24 -19.02
N LEU A 151 -1.80 10.19 -18.80
CA LEU A 151 -0.65 10.23 -17.90
C LEU A 151 0.46 11.09 -18.52
N LYS A 152 1.07 11.96 -17.71
CA LYS A 152 2.23 12.77 -18.08
C LYS A 152 3.46 12.16 -17.41
N ILE A 153 4.38 11.60 -18.20
CA ILE A 153 5.54 10.88 -17.67
C ILE A 153 6.39 11.72 -16.70
N ARG A 154 6.54 13.03 -16.98
CA ARG A 154 7.23 13.94 -16.07
C ARG A 154 6.62 13.94 -14.67
N ARG A 155 5.30 13.83 -14.53
CA ARG A 155 4.63 13.77 -13.22
C ARG A 155 4.75 12.38 -12.58
N ALA A 156 4.70 11.31 -13.38
CA ALA A 156 4.88 9.94 -12.91
C ALA A 156 6.25 9.71 -12.26
N ILE A 157 7.33 10.23 -12.88
CA ILE A 157 8.68 10.15 -12.29
C ILE A 157 8.70 10.75 -10.88
N HIS A 158 8.09 11.93 -10.67
CA HIS A 158 8.03 12.52 -9.34
C HIS A 158 7.23 11.66 -8.35
N ALA A 159 6.17 11.01 -8.80
CA ALA A 159 5.34 10.14 -7.96
C ALA A 159 6.13 8.91 -7.49
N VAL A 160 6.82 8.25 -8.42
CA VAL A 160 7.63 7.06 -8.11
C VAL A 160 8.84 7.42 -7.24
N LEU A 161 9.49 8.56 -7.48
CA LEU A 161 10.57 9.02 -6.58
C LEU A 161 10.02 9.40 -5.19
N PHE A 162 8.79 9.90 -5.11
CA PHE A 162 8.16 10.22 -3.83
C PHE A 162 7.89 8.97 -2.99
N THR A 163 7.63 7.79 -3.58
CA THR A 163 7.49 6.55 -2.80
C THR A 163 8.79 6.19 -2.06
N TRP A 164 9.95 6.50 -2.64
CA TRP A 164 11.23 6.40 -1.91
C TRP A 164 11.35 7.43 -0.80
N ALA A 165 10.86 8.66 -0.98
CA ALA A 165 10.87 9.66 0.09
C ALA A 165 10.01 9.21 1.28
N VAL A 166 8.84 8.61 1.01
CA VAL A 166 7.99 7.98 2.03
C VAL A 166 8.74 6.86 2.73
N TYR A 167 9.35 5.94 1.97
CA TYR A 167 10.16 4.86 2.50
C TYR A 167 11.32 5.38 3.39
N LEU A 168 12.12 6.34 2.92
CA LEU A 168 13.24 6.88 3.69
C LEU A 168 12.77 7.63 4.94
N SER A 169 11.65 8.36 4.84
CA SER A 169 11.06 9.05 6.01
C SER A 169 10.60 8.05 7.05
N SER A 170 9.95 6.97 6.61
CA SER A 170 9.60 5.88 7.50
C SER A 170 10.84 5.24 8.11
N HIS A 171 11.92 5.12 7.34
CA HIS A 171 13.18 4.61 7.85
C HIS A 171 13.77 5.46 8.95
N LEU A 172 13.78 6.77 8.77
CA LEU A 172 14.26 7.68 9.81
C LEU A 172 13.38 7.68 11.07
N ILE A 173 12.06 7.50 10.92
CA ILE A 173 11.10 7.53 12.03
C ILE A 173 11.08 6.20 12.80
N PHE A 174 11.16 5.06 12.12
CA PHE A 174 11.02 3.73 12.72
C PHE A 174 12.34 3.00 12.97
N THR A 175 13.48 3.55 12.55
CA THR A 175 14.78 2.98 12.94
C THR A 175 15.02 3.30 14.42
N PRO A 176 15.34 2.29 15.27
CA PRO A 176 15.60 2.54 16.68
C PRO A 176 16.73 3.55 16.89
N TRP A 177 16.42 4.67 17.55
CA TRP A 177 17.37 5.73 17.88
C TRP A 177 18.19 5.40 19.12
N PRO A 178 19.48 5.83 19.22
CA PRO A 178 20.40 5.54 20.33
C PRO A 178 19.85 5.67 21.76
N TYR A 179 18.78 6.44 21.92
CA TYR A 179 18.17 6.82 23.19
C TYR A 179 16.80 6.17 23.44
N TRP A 180 16.33 5.28 22.56
CA TRP A 180 15.11 4.50 22.81
C TRP A 180 15.42 3.42 23.84
N GLU A 181 14.57 3.28 24.86
CA GLU A 181 14.73 2.29 25.95
C GLU A 181 14.86 0.85 25.45
N ASN A 182 14.40 0.59 24.23
CA ASN A 182 14.31 -0.71 23.58
C ASN A 182 15.04 -0.73 22.22
N GLN A 183 16.21 -0.08 22.13
CA GLN A 183 17.06 0.04 20.93
C GLN A 183 17.31 -1.25 20.12
N GLY A 184 17.50 -2.40 20.77
CA GLY A 184 17.70 -3.70 20.11
C GLY A 184 16.42 -4.45 19.75
N LYS A 185 15.27 -3.79 19.93
CA LYS A 185 13.96 -4.42 20.00
C LYS A 185 12.97 -3.88 18.95
N ALA A 186 13.20 -2.69 18.40
CA ALA A 186 12.36 -2.13 17.33
C ALA A 186 12.57 -2.88 16.01
N TYR A 187 11.50 -3.44 15.45
CA TYR A 187 11.56 -4.14 14.17
C TYR A 187 11.35 -3.17 13.02
N PHE A 188 12.36 -3.09 12.16
CA PHE A 188 12.25 -2.34 10.93
C PHE A 188 11.52 -3.18 9.89
N SER A 189 10.34 -2.71 9.46
CA SER A 189 9.69 -3.04 8.19
C SER A 189 9.95 -4.44 7.66
N ILE A 190 9.19 -5.41 8.19
CA ILE A 190 9.07 -6.69 7.50
C ILE A 190 8.15 -6.42 6.32
N ASN A 191 8.71 -6.53 5.12
CA ASN A 191 7.91 -6.57 3.91
C ASN A 191 6.87 -7.70 4.09
N GLN A 192 5.59 -7.36 4.27
CA GLN A 192 4.50 -8.35 4.42
C GLN A 192 4.43 -9.35 3.26
N ILE A 193 5.04 -9.00 2.13
CA ILE A 193 5.12 -9.85 0.95
C ILE A 193 6.25 -10.89 1.05
N ASN A 194 7.33 -10.70 1.80
CA ASN A 194 8.47 -11.66 1.79
C ASN A 194 9.14 -11.90 3.15
N ASP A 195 8.59 -11.38 4.24
CA ASP A 195 9.18 -11.43 5.59
C ASP A 195 10.64 -10.92 5.72
N LEU A 196 11.10 -10.15 4.71
CA LEU A 196 12.47 -9.63 4.65
C LEU A 196 12.52 -8.16 5.09
N PRO A 197 13.44 -7.80 6.01
CA PRO A 197 13.82 -6.41 6.23
C PRO A 197 14.33 -5.77 4.94
N PHE A 198 14.05 -4.48 4.74
CA PHE A 198 14.65 -3.73 3.64
C PHE A 198 16.14 -3.43 3.95
N PHE A 199 17.03 -4.35 3.58
CA PHE A 199 18.44 -4.31 3.99
C PHE A 199 19.29 -3.26 3.26
N ILE A 200 18.87 -2.75 2.10
CA ILE A 200 19.67 -1.82 1.28
C ILE A 200 18.90 -0.52 0.97
N PHE A 201 18.19 0.01 1.97
CA PHE A 201 17.43 1.26 1.82
C PHE A 201 16.43 1.23 0.63
N GLY A 202 15.87 0.06 0.31
CA GLY A 202 14.92 -0.10 -0.78
C GLY A 202 15.56 -0.14 -2.18
N LEU A 203 16.90 -0.21 -2.30
CA LEU A 203 17.58 -0.40 -3.58
C LEU A 203 17.33 -1.81 -4.15
N GLU A 204 17.03 -2.79 -3.31
CA GLU A 204 16.56 -4.12 -3.70
C GLU A 204 15.26 -4.06 -4.54
N TYR A 205 14.52 -2.95 -4.48
CA TYR A 205 13.34 -2.71 -5.30
C TYR A 205 13.58 -1.85 -6.55
N LEU A 206 14.85 -1.54 -6.89
CA LEU A 206 15.18 -0.80 -8.12
C LEU A 206 14.55 -1.42 -9.37
N LEU A 207 14.52 -2.76 -9.44
CA LEU A 207 13.87 -3.48 -10.52
C LEU A 207 12.37 -3.18 -10.56
N VAL A 208 11.68 -3.20 -9.42
CA VAL A 208 10.24 -2.91 -9.33
C VAL A 208 9.95 -1.46 -9.71
N VAL A 209 10.77 -0.52 -9.26
CA VAL A 209 10.70 0.90 -9.65
C VAL A 209 10.88 1.08 -11.16
N ALA A 210 11.88 0.42 -11.74
CA ALA A 210 12.12 0.48 -13.18
C ALA A 210 10.96 -0.11 -13.99
N LEU A 211 10.37 -1.22 -13.51
CA LEU A 211 9.21 -1.85 -14.14
C LEU A 211 7.95 -0.96 -14.06
N LEU A 212 7.66 -0.37 -12.90
CA LEU A 212 6.55 0.58 -12.73
C LEU A 212 6.71 1.80 -13.66
N LEU A 213 7.90 2.40 -13.69
CA LEU A 213 8.20 3.51 -14.60
C LEU A 213 8.07 3.09 -16.08
N GLY A 214 8.52 1.87 -16.43
CA GLY A 214 8.37 1.33 -17.77
C GLY A 214 6.90 1.23 -18.20
N ILE A 215 6.02 0.78 -17.29
CA ILE A 215 4.58 0.74 -17.52
C ILE A 215 4.01 2.14 -17.67
N ASP A 216 4.41 3.09 -16.82
CA ASP A 216 3.96 4.49 -16.92
C ASP A 216 4.41 5.15 -18.22
N VAL A 217 5.63 4.87 -18.69
CA VAL A 217 6.12 5.30 -20.01
C VAL A 217 5.22 4.73 -21.10
N ALA A 218 4.99 3.41 -21.09
CA ALA A 218 4.14 2.74 -22.06
C ALA A 218 2.72 3.31 -22.06
N ALA A 219 2.09 3.46 -20.90
CA ALA A 219 0.77 4.06 -20.73
C ALA A 219 0.74 5.51 -21.26
N SER A 220 1.77 6.32 -20.98
CA SER A 220 1.84 7.70 -21.46
C SER A 220 1.99 7.82 -22.98
N LEU A 221 2.61 6.84 -23.63
CA LEU A 221 2.81 6.80 -25.08
C LEU A 221 1.60 6.21 -25.83
N ILE A 222 0.98 5.17 -25.25
CA ILE A 222 -0.10 4.43 -25.88
C ILE A 222 -1.45 5.14 -25.65
N ASN A 223 -1.78 5.51 -24.40
CA ASN A 223 -3.11 6.02 -24.06
C ASN A 223 -3.58 7.25 -24.85
N PRO A 224 -2.73 8.25 -25.17
CA PRO A 224 -3.15 9.38 -25.99
C PRO A 224 -3.59 9.00 -27.41
N ARG A 225 -3.11 7.86 -27.93
CA ARG A 225 -3.43 7.33 -29.27
C ARG A 225 -4.68 6.47 -29.27
N LEU A 226 -5.19 6.10 -28.09
CA LEU A 226 -6.41 5.30 -27.94
C LEU A 226 -7.64 6.22 -28.03
N GLY A 227 -8.46 6.03 -29.07
CA GLY A 227 -9.76 6.70 -29.20
C GLY A 227 -10.82 6.16 -28.24
N ASN A 228 -10.66 4.92 -27.77
CA ASN A 228 -11.61 4.26 -26.88
C ASN A 228 -11.23 4.46 -25.40
N ARG A 229 -12.12 5.07 -24.61
CA ARG A 229 -11.89 5.30 -23.17
C ARG A 229 -11.76 4.03 -22.35
N PHE A 230 -12.41 2.93 -22.74
CA PHE A 230 -12.25 1.64 -22.07
C PHE A 230 -10.81 1.13 -22.23
N LEU A 231 -10.23 1.24 -23.44
CA LEU A 231 -8.85 0.82 -23.68
C LEU A 231 -7.83 1.64 -22.88
N LYS A 232 -8.13 2.91 -22.60
CA LYS A 232 -7.27 3.74 -21.73
C LYS A 232 -7.16 3.21 -20.30
N ILE A 233 -8.16 2.45 -19.84
CA ILE A 233 -8.13 1.75 -18.55
C ILE A 233 -7.49 0.36 -18.73
N ALA A 234 -7.97 -0.40 -19.71
CA ALA A 234 -7.59 -1.80 -19.88
C ALA A 234 -6.09 -1.98 -20.17
N VAL A 235 -5.46 -1.08 -20.94
CA VAL A 235 -4.04 -1.20 -21.28
C VAL A 235 -3.13 -1.05 -20.05
N PRO A 236 -3.19 0.04 -19.25
CA PRO A 236 -2.42 0.13 -18.01
C PRO A 236 -2.67 -1.05 -17.05
N PHE A 237 -3.93 -1.47 -16.88
CA PHE A 237 -4.26 -2.57 -15.99
C PHE A 237 -3.73 -3.92 -16.48
N GLY A 238 -3.78 -4.19 -17.79
CA GLY A 238 -3.16 -5.38 -18.37
C GLY A 238 -1.63 -5.41 -18.18
N LEU A 239 -0.99 -4.24 -18.20
CA LEU A 239 0.45 -4.11 -17.89
C LEU A 239 0.72 -4.34 -16.40
N TYR A 240 -0.10 -3.80 -15.48
CA TYR A 240 0.02 -4.06 -14.04
C TYR A 240 -0.24 -5.54 -13.68
N LEU A 241 -1.17 -6.19 -14.36
CA LEU A 241 -1.42 -7.63 -14.20
C LEU A 241 -0.19 -8.44 -14.65
N SER A 242 0.38 -8.10 -15.82
CA SER A 242 1.62 -8.71 -16.31
C SER A 242 2.77 -8.52 -15.31
N LEU A 243 2.88 -7.32 -14.70
CA LEU A 243 3.86 -7.05 -13.65
C LEU A 243 3.69 -7.98 -12.46
N CYS A 244 2.47 -8.14 -11.95
CA CYS A 244 2.19 -9.05 -10.83
C CYS A 244 2.66 -10.48 -11.15
N ILE A 245 2.33 -11.00 -12.35
CA ILE A 245 2.77 -12.33 -12.80
C ILE A 245 4.29 -12.44 -12.85
N ILE A 246 4.99 -11.42 -13.37
CA ILE A 246 6.46 -11.39 -13.43
C ILE A 246 7.05 -11.41 -12.02
N LEU A 247 6.52 -10.60 -11.10
CA LEU A 247 7.02 -10.52 -9.72
C LEU A 247 6.84 -11.85 -8.99
N ILE A 248 5.69 -12.53 -9.18
CA ILE A 248 5.45 -13.89 -8.65
C ILE A 248 6.44 -14.88 -9.26
N ALA A 249 6.61 -14.88 -10.59
CA ALA A 249 7.50 -15.81 -11.28
C ALA A 249 8.98 -15.65 -10.89
N LEU A 250 9.40 -14.43 -10.51
CA LEU A 250 10.74 -14.13 -10.02
C LEU A 250 10.91 -14.41 -8.51
N GLY A 251 9.85 -14.84 -7.81
CA GLY A 251 9.87 -15.03 -6.36
C GLY A 251 10.00 -13.73 -5.58
N LEU A 252 9.66 -12.59 -6.19
CA LEU A 252 9.65 -11.27 -5.54
C LEU A 252 8.34 -11.01 -4.79
N ILE A 253 7.31 -11.82 -5.02
CA ILE A 253 6.08 -11.90 -4.24
C ILE A 253 5.95 -13.31 -3.68
N ILE A 254 6.08 -13.46 -2.36
CA ILE A 254 5.82 -14.71 -1.64
C ILE A 254 4.48 -14.56 -0.93
N VAL A 255 3.43 -15.21 -1.43
CA VAL A 255 2.14 -15.18 -0.73
C VAL A 255 2.24 -16.16 0.45
N PRO A 256 2.18 -15.72 1.72
CA PRO A 256 2.24 -16.62 2.86
C PRO A 256 1.07 -17.62 2.82
N GLU A 257 1.32 -18.87 3.20
CA GLU A 257 0.25 -19.85 3.39
C GLU A 257 -0.39 -19.63 4.77
N ILE A 258 -1.66 -19.24 4.78
CA ILE A 258 -2.46 -19.15 6.01
C ILE A 258 -3.25 -20.45 6.15
N HIS A 259 -3.04 -21.19 7.24
CA HIS A 259 -3.76 -22.44 7.51
C HIS A 259 -5.12 -22.13 8.16
N ILE A 260 -6.14 -21.87 7.35
CA ILE A 260 -7.48 -21.39 7.76
C ILE A 260 -8.25 -22.32 8.71
N ASN A 261 -7.82 -23.58 8.84
CA ASN A 261 -8.49 -24.57 9.68
C ASN A 261 -8.26 -24.36 11.20
N THR A 262 -7.50 -23.33 11.59
CA THR A 262 -7.18 -23.02 13.00
C THR A 262 -8.11 -21.97 13.61
N CYS A 263 -8.87 -21.21 12.81
CA CYS A 263 -9.82 -20.22 13.32
C CYS A 263 -11.14 -20.91 13.74
N PRO A 264 -11.64 -20.69 14.97
CA PRO A 264 -12.93 -21.21 15.42
C PRO A 264 -14.15 -20.51 14.78
#